data_AF-A0A227J322-F1
#
_entry.id   AF-A0A227J322-F1
#
_cell.length_a   1.000
_cell.length_b   1.000
_cell.length_c   1.000
_cell.angle_alpha   90.00
_cell.angle_beta   90.00
_cell.angle_gamma   90.00
#
_symmetry.space_group_name_H-M   'P 1'
#
loop_
_entity.id
_entity.type
_entity.pdbx_description
1 polymer ?
#
loop_
_entity_poly.entity_id
_entity_poly.type
_entity_poly.pdbx_seq_one_letter_code
_entity_poly.pdbx_strand_id
1 'polypeptide(L)' 'RQFFVNLVDNDFLNYGARPPGYAVFGEVTEGFDVIEKMAQQPTTTVGRMRDVPETQIVITKATLLK' A
#
# COMPACT_ATOMS: atom_id res chain seq x y z
N ARG A 1 10.11 2.64 -8.77
CA ARG A 1 8.89 1.79 -8.93
C ARG A 1 8.10 1.84 -7.63
N GLN A 2 6.82 1.53 -7.65
CA GLN A 2 5.91 1.70 -6.51
C GLN A 2 5.22 0.36 -6.21
N PHE A 3 4.78 0.17 -4.97
CA PHE A 3 3.93 -0.95 -4.55
C PHE A 3 2.83 -0.41 -3.63
N PHE A 4 1.80 -1.22 -3.40
CA PHE A 4 0.76 -0.97 -2.42
C PHE A 4 0.46 -2.26 -1.65
N VAL A 5 -0.16 -2.12 -0.48
CA VAL A 5 -0.64 -3.24 0.34
C VAL A 5 -2.16 -3.18 0.36
N ASN A 6 -2.81 -4.31 0.12
CA ASN A 6 -4.26 -4.43 0.25
C ASN A 6 -4.64 -4.45 1.73
N LEU A 7 -5.53 -3.57 2.16
CA LEU A 7 -6.10 -3.56 3.52
C LEU A 7 -7.29 -4.50 3.67
N VAL A 8 -7.93 -4.82 2.54
CA VAL A 8 -9.11 -5.67 2.41
C VAL A 8 -8.97 -6.50 1.13
N ASP A 9 -9.84 -7.47 0.94
CA ASP A 9 -9.93 -8.23 -0.30
C ASP A 9 -10.45 -7.35 -1.44
N ASN A 10 -9.56 -7.03 -2.38
CA ASN A 10 -9.84 -6.15 -3.51
C ASN A 10 -9.91 -6.96 -4.82
N ASP A 11 -10.93 -7.83 -4.94
CA ASP A 11 -11.03 -8.78 -6.07
C ASP A 11 -11.07 -8.11 -7.45
N PHE A 12 -11.53 -6.86 -7.52
CA PHE A 12 -11.54 -6.07 -8.75
C PHE A 12 -10.14 -5.70 -9.27
N LEU A 13 -9.10 -5.87 -8.45
CA LEU A 13 -7.70 -5.67 -8.84
C LEU A 13 -7.05 -6.94 -9.40
N ASN A 14 -7.70 -8.10 -9.27
CA ASN A 14 -7.20 -9.37 -9.79
C ASN A 14 -7.10 -9.33 -11.32
N TYR A 15 -6.31 -10.25 -11.89
CA TYR A 15 -6.10 -10.34 -13.33
C TYR A 15 -7.44 -10.52 -14.07
N GLY A 16 -7.66 -9.64 -15.06
CA GLY A 16 -8.74 -9.75 -16.04
C GLY A 16 -8.18 -9.64 -17.46
N ALA A 17 -8.96 -10.05 -18.48
CA ALA A 17 -8.51 -9.90 -19.86
C ALA A 17 -8.32 -8.42 -20.25
N ARG A 18 -9.22 -7.54 -19.75
CA ARG A 18 -9.15 -6.07 -19.86
C ARG A 18 -9.92 -5.44 -18.68
N PRO A 19 -9.29 -4.72 -17.75
CA PRO A 19 -7.84 -4.48 -17.59
C PRO A 19 -7.08 -5.71 -17.04
N PRO A 20 -5.75 -5.77 -17.20
CA PRO A 20 -4.90 -6.90 -16.76
C PRO A 20 -4.74 -7.04 -15.24
N GLY A 21 -5.31 -6.16 -14.43
CA GLY A 21 -5.16 -6.19 -12.96
C GLY A 21 -3.76 -5.82 -12.47
N TYR A 22 -3.47 -6.19 -11.22
CA TYR A 22 -2.21 -5.90 -10.52
C TYR A 22 -1.56 -7.20 -10.02
N ALA A 23 -0.27 -7.35 -10.30
CA ALA A 23 0.47 -8.55 -9.91
C ALA A 23 0.77 -8.55 -8.40
N VAL A 24 0.23 -9.53 -7.68
CA VAL A 24 0.63 -9.84 -6.31
C VAL A 24 1.99 -10.57 -6.34
N PHE A 25 2.93 -10.14 -5.50
CA PHE A 25 4.28 -10.71 -5.43
C PHE A 25 4.74 -11.04 -4.00
N GLY A 26 3.86 -10.89 -3.01
CA GLY A 26 4.15 -11.16 -1.61
C GLY A 26 2.96 -10.81 -0.72
N GLU A 27 3.08 -11.16 0.57
CA GLU A 27 2.10 -10.90 1.60
C GLU A 27 2.79 -10.35 2.86
N VAL A 28 2.02 -9.71 3.73
CA VAL A 28 2.49 -9.22 5.03
C VAL A 28 2.29 -10.33 6.04
N THR A 29 3.39 -10.96 6.48
CA THR A 29 3.33 -12.04 7.46
C THR A 29 3.28 -11.55 8.91
N GLU A 30 3.81 -10.35 9.18
CA GLU A 30 3.83 -9.73 10.51
C GLU A 30 3.62 -8.20 10.41
N GLY A 31 3.05 -7.59 11.45
CA GLY A 31 2.90 -6.13 11.55
C GLY A 31 1.78 -5.52 10.70
N PHE A 32 0.76 -6.30 10.34
CA PHE A 32 -0.39 -5.78 9.57
C PHE A 32 -1.15 -4.68 10.32
N ASP A 33 -1.22 -4.74 11.66
CA ASP A 33 -1.83 -3.70 12.50
C ASP A 33 -1.13 -2.34 12.38
N VAL A 34 0.19 -2.34 12.12
CA VAL A 34 0.96 -1.13 11.86
C VAL A 34 0.53 -0.50 10.53
N ILE A 35 0.29 -1.33 9.51
CA ILE A 35 -0.19 -0.89 8.20
C ILE A 35 -1.61 -0.34 8.31
N GLU A 36 -2.49 -0.97 9.09
CA GLU A 36 -3.84 -0.45 9.34
C GLU A 36 -3.80 0.92 10.02
N LYS A 37 -2.91 1.12 11.00
CA LYS A 37 -2.71 2.44 11.65
C LYS A 37 -2.18 3.51 10.68
N MET A 38 -1.31 3.12 9.74
CA MET A 38 -0.82 4.02 8.68
C MET A 38 -1.95 4.47 7.77
N ALA A 39 -2.86 3.57 7.39
CA ALA A 39 -3.99 3.86 6.52
C ALA A 39 -5.03 4.81 7.13
N GLN A 40 -5.08 4.93 8.45
CA GLN A 40 -5.98 5.82 9.19
C GLN A 40 -5.40 7.22 9.43
N GLN A 41 -4.14 7.48 9.05
CA GLN A 41 -3.55 8.79 9.27
C GLN A 41 -4.25 9.87 8.44
N PRO A 42 -4.39 11.11 8.97
CA PRO A 42 -4.93 12.22 8.21
C PRO A 42 -4.16 12.46 6.90
N THR A 43 -4.90 12.76 5.83
CA THR A 43 -4.34 12.99 4.50
C THR A 43 -4.75 14.36 3.96
N THR A 44 -3.87 14.93 3.14
CA THR A 44 -4.09 16.18 2.40
C THR A 44 -3.90 15.98 0.90
N THR A 45 -4.13 17.04 0.13
CA THR A 45 -3.86 17.08 -1.32
C THR A 45 -2.59 17.89 -1.59
N VAL A 46 -1.65 17.30 -2.32
CA VAL A 46 -0.39 17.96 -2.72
C VAL A 46 -0.32 18.00 -4.25
N GLY A 47 -0.52 19.19 -4.83
CA GLY A 47 -0.55 19.37 -6.27
C GLY A 47 -1.69 18.57 -6.91
N ARG A 48 -1.36 17.57 -7.75
CA ARG A 48 -2.34 16.67 -8.38
C ARG A 48 -2.56 15.36 -7.61
N MET A 49 -1.83 15.15 -6.51
CA MET A 49 -1.92 13.93 -5.69
C MET A 49 -2.92 14.15 -4.57
N ARG A 50 -3.95 13.30 -4.52
CA ARG A 50 -4.87 13.19 -3.39
C ARG A 50 -4.36 12.12 -2.42
N ASP A 51 -4.89 12.12 -1.20
CA ASP A 51 -4.63 11.08 -0.19
C ASP A 51 -3.15 10.99 0.24
N VAL A 52 -2.45 12.13 0.27
CA VAL A 52 -1.05 12.20 0.76
C VAL A 52 -1.07 12.39 2.27
N PRO A 53 -0.41 11.54 3.08
CA PRO A 53 -0.37 11.70 4.54
C PRO A 53 0.11 13.10 4.95
N GLU A 54 -0.58 13.76 5.88
CA GLU A 54 -0.18 15.06 6.43
C GLU A 54 1.13 14.96 7.19
N THR A 55 1.26 13.88 7.97
CA THR A 55 2.52 13.49 8.60
C THR A 55 3.19 12.41 7.76
N GLN A 56 4.45 12.62 7.38
CA GLN A 56 5.18 11.68 6.52
C GLN A 56 5.33 10.30 7.17
N ILE A 57 4.96 9.26 6.42
CA ILE A 57 5.21 7.86 6.78
C ILE A 57 6.43 7.41 5.99
N VAL A 58 7.56 7.21 6.69
CA VAL A 58 8.86 6.97 6.05
C VAL A 58 9.34 5.55 6.34
N ILE A 59 9.63 4.79 5.28
CA ILE A 59 10.37 3.52 5.40
C ILE A 59 11.83 3.87 5.63
N THR A 60 12.28 3.76 6.88
CA THR A 60 13.65 4.15 7.28
C THR A 60 14.70 3.12 6.86
N LYS A 61 14.31 1.85 6.73
CA LYS A 61 15.18 0.75 6.31
C LYS A 61 14.36 -0.41 5.72
N ALA A 62 14.94 -1.10 4.75
CA ALA A 62 14.47 -2.39 4.26
C ALA A 62 15.63 -3.39 4.32
N THR A 63 15.39 -4.64 4.72
CA THR A 63 16.44 -5.66 4.84
C THR A 63 15.88 -7.02 4.46
N LEU A 64 16.63 -7.76 3.65
CA LEU A 64 16.33 -9.16 3.36
C LEU A 64 16.76 -10.00 4.57
N LEU A 65 15.77 -10.59 5.25
CA LEU A 65 16.02 -11.56 6.31
C LEU A 65 16.45 -12.89 5.66
N LYS A 66 17.38 -13.60 6.30
CA LYS A 66 17.94 -14.87 5.82
C LYS A 66 17.26 -16.05 6.48
#